data_AF-A0A7X0XFI5-F1
#
_entry.id   AF-A0A7X0XFI5-F1
#
_cell.length_a   1.000
_cell.length_b   1.000
_cell.length_c   1.000
_cell.angle_alpha   90.00
_cell.angle_beta   90.00
_cell.angle_gamma   90.00
#
_symmetry.space_group_name_H-M   'P 1'
#
loop_
_entity.id
_entity.type
_entity.pdbx_description
1 polymer ?
#
loop_
_entity_poly.entity_id
_entity_poly.type
_entity_poly.pdbx_seq_one_letter_code
_entity_poly.pdbx_strand_id
1 'polypeptide(L)'
;MKIEKWTDTTTDVQILHDGRKAVILNEPLNTSTIPAKELLKTEGQPLQTVRQEAKKKEAEEKLDLSNYQFKQHLVQRGMTNEAKISEQVDITPYKASPKKVLNELEFIGMSMLEGFLEFVGIKLDGVVDRYESKLHVIETEDVQTGASQVRISKLTKDGDLINVSPDLKHLELAKQRLEEFDRKQQEREKSNKQGMALEEKKVWDESD
;
A
#
# COMPACT_ATOMS: atom_id res chain seq x y z
N MET A 1 23.51 11.46 -4.02
CA MET A 1 22.65 10.30 -4.38
C MET A 1 22.35 9.58 -3.10
N LYS A 2 21.14 9.04 -2.99
CA LYS A 2 20.66 8.43 -1.75
C LYS A 2 19.94 7.14 -2.05
N ILE A 3 19.90 6.24 -1.07
CA ILE A 3 19.08 5.03 -1.09
C ILE A 3 18.00 5.21 -0.02
N GLU A 4 16.74 5.17 -0.43
CA GLU A 4 15.60 5.03 0.48
C GLU A 4 15.35 3.55 0.73
N LYS A 5 15.26 3.14 2.00
CA LYS A 5 14.87 1.79 2.41
C LYS A 5 13.53 1.90 3.11
N TRP A 6 12.51 1.28 2.53
CA TRP A 6 11.16 1.25 3.06
C TRP A 6 11.03 0.00 3.92
N THR A 7 10.76 0.17 5.22
CA THR A 7 10.98 -0.89 6.23
C THR A 7 9.69 -1.50 6.78
N ASP A 8 8.54 -1.01 6.31
CA ASP A 8 7.19 -1.40 6.70
C ASP A 8 6.40 -2.05 5.54
N THR A 9 7.11 -2.31 4.44
CA THR A 9 6.62 -3.03 3.26
C THR A 9 6.84 -4.54 3.42
N THR A 10 6.01 -5.35 2.77
CA THR A 10 6.13 -6.81 2.74
C THR A 10 7.37 -7.25 1.97
N THR A 11 7.77 -6.46 0.98
CA THR A 11 9.07 -6.59 0.30
C THR A 11 10.00 -5.50 0.79
N ASP A 12 11.25 -5.80 1.12
CA ASP A 12 12.24 -4.76 1.47
C ASP A 12 12.52 -3.89 0.24
N VAL A 13 11.78 -2.79 0.08
CA VAL A 13 11.91 -1.92 -1.09
C VAL A 13 13.08 -0.97 -0.86
N GLN A 14 14.01 -0.96 -1.81
CA GLN A 14 15.12 -0.01 -1.85
C GLN A 14 15.04 0.84 -3.11
N ILE A 15 15.13 2.16 -2.97
CA ILE A 15 15.06 3.11 -4.09
C ILE A 15 16.34 3.95 -4.13
N LEU A 16 17.16 3.78 -5.16
CA LEU A 16 18.29 4.66 -5.44
C LEU A 16 17.78 5.91 -6.14
N HIS A 17 18.19 7.11 -5.71
CA HIS A 17 17.79 8.36 -6.35
C HIS A 17 18.81 9.50 -6.22
N ASP A 18 18.76 10.46 -7.13
CA ASP A 18 19.50 11.73 -7.06
C ASP A 18 18.64 12.94 -6.64
N GLY A 19 17.37 12.69 -6.33
CA GLY A 19 16.37 13.71 -6.01
C GLY A 19 15.49 14.11 -7.20
N ARG A 20 15.82 13.67 -8.42
CA ARG A 20 14.99 13.84 -9.62
C ARG A 20 14.70 12.51 -10.27
N LYS A 21 15.74 11.73 -10.53
CA LYS A 21 15.66 10.37 -11.06
C LYS A 21 15.82 9.34 -9.96
N ALA A 22 15.18 8.20 -10.15
CA ALA A 22 15.22 7.08 -9.24
C ALA A 22 15.09 5.75 -9.97
N VAL A 23 15.41 4.67 -9.25
CA VAL A 23 15.25 3.27 -9.69
C VAL A 23 15.00 2.39 -8.46
N ILE A 24 14.09 1.42 -8.58
CA ILE A 24 13.91 0.38 -7.55
C ILE A 24 15.05 -0.63 -7.70
N LEU A 25 15.76 -0.91 -6.61
CA LEU A 25 16.83 -1.90 -6.56
C LEU A 25 16.24 -3.28 -6.27
N ASN A 26 16.57 -4.27 -7.10
CA ASN A 26 16.21 -5.67 -6.86
C ASN A 26 17.22 -6.39 -5.95
N GLU A 27 18.43 -5.86 -5.84
CA GLU A 27 19.51 -6.38 -4.99
C GLU A 27 20.23 -5.21 -4.30
N PRO A 28 20.82 -5.43 -3.11
CA PRO A 28 21.61 -4.41 -2.43
C PRO A 28 22.73 -3.89 -3.33
N LEU A 29 22.88 -2.57 -3.41
CA LEU A 29 23.89 -1.96 -4.26
C LEU A 29 25.29 -2.31 -3.73
N ASN A 30 26.12 -3.00 -4.53
CA ASN A 30 27.52 -3.21 -4.20
C ASN A 30 28.29 -1.89 -4.41
N THR A 31 28.95 -1.40 -3.36
CA THR A 31 29.45 -0.02 -3.22
C THR A 31 30.67 0.29 -4.09
N SER A 32 30.45 0.43 -5.39
CA SER A 32 31.28 1.25 -6.27
C SER A 32 30.39 2.36 -6.83
N THR A 33 30.83 3.61 -6.70
CA THR A 33 30.03 4.81 -7.00
C THR A 33 29.74 4.98 -8.50
N ILE A 34 30.47 4.26 -9.36
CA ILE A 34 30.31 4.26 -10.82
C ILE A 34 29.01 3.53 -11.23
N PRO A 35 28.69 2.32 -10.72
CA PRO A 35 27.40 1.66 -10.93
C PRO A 35 26.17 2.52 -10.64
N ALA A 36 26.14 3.27 -9.54
CA ALA A 36 24.95 4.02 -9.12
C ALA A 36 24.57 5.14 -10.10
N LYS A 37 25.56 5.91 -10.58
CA LYS A 37 25.33 7.03 -11.50
C LYS A 37 24.90 6.55 -12.87
N GLU A 38 25.55 5.50 -13.38
CA GLU A 38 25.18 4.92 -14.68
C GLU A 38 23.78 4.30 -14.61
N LEU A 39 23.44 3.60 -13.53
CA LEU A 39 22.10 3.02 -13.34
C LEU A 39 21.00 4.10 -13.39
N LEU A 40 21.17 5.23 -12.70
CA LEU A 40 20.23 6.35 -12.76
C LEU A 40 20.17 7.02 -14.15
N LYS A 41 21.24 6.92 -14.93
CA LYS A 41 21.28 7.49 -16.29
C LYS A 41 20.55 6.58 -17.29
N THR A 42 20.74 5.26 -17.19
CA THR A 42 20.18 4.27 -18.11
C THR A 42 18.74 3.89 -17.77
N GLU A 43 18.43 3.68 -16.49
CA GLU A 43 17.16 3.13 -16.02
C GLU A 43 16.36 4.14 -15.18
N GLY A 44 16.96 5.30 -14.86
CA GLY A 44 16.34 6.26 -13.96
C GLY A 44 15.07 6.91 -14.54
N GLN A 45 13.99 6.77 -13.78
CA GLN A 45 12.69 7.40 -14.01
C GLN A 45 12.44 8.52 -12.99
N PRO A 46 11.44 9.39 -13.15
CA PRO A 46 11.10 10.40 -12.13
C PRO A 46 10.87 9.77 -10.76
N LEU A 47 11.46 10.35 -9.70
CA LEU A 47 11.40 9.81 -8.34
C LEU A 47 9.97 9.55 -7.86
N GLN A 48 9.05 10.46 -8.14
CA GLN A 48 7.64 10.31 -7.82
C GLN A 48 7.03 9.05 -8.45
N THR A 49 7.28 8.83 -9.73
CA THR A 49 6.80 7.65 -10.48
C THR A 49 7.32 6.36 -9.85
N VAL A 50 8.61 6.31 -9.53
CA VAL A 50 9.24 5.13 -8.93
C VAL A 50 8.65 4.81 -7.56
N ARG A 51 8.37 5.82 -6.74
CA ARG A 51 7.69 5.61 -5.45
C ARG A 51 6.23 5.17 -5.61
N GLN A 52 5.53 5.67 -6.62
CA GLN A 52 4.17 5.19 -6.95
C GLN A 52 4.18 3.72 -7.40
N GLU A 53 5.15 3.32 -8.21
CA GLU A 53 5.34 1.93 -8.62
C GLU A 53 5.64 1.02 -7.43
N ALA A 54 6.57 1.44 -6.54
CA ALA A 54 6.87 0.73 -5.31
C ALA A 54 5.63 0.51 -4.43
N LYS A 55 4.84 1.58 -4.23
CA LYS A 55 3.56 1.54 -3.51
C LYS A 55 2.56 0.60 -4.16
N LYS A 56 2.42 0.63 -5.49
CA LYS A 56 1.48 -0.24 -6.21
C LYS A 56 1.89 -1.71 -6.09
N LYS A 57 3.17 -2.01 -6.26
CA LYS A 57 3.70 -3.37 -6.09
C LYS A 57 3.45 -3.90 -4.68
N GLU A 58 3.69 -3.08 -3.67
CA GLU A 58 3.37 -3.41 -2.28
C GLU A 58 1.87 -3.65 -2.07
N ALA A 59 1.01 -2.86 -2.73
CA ALA A 59 -0.43 -3.02 -2.66
C ALA A 59 -0.91 -4.32 -3.33
N GLU A 60 -0.31 -4.70 -4.46
CA GLU A 60 -0.54 -5.98 -5.14
C GLU A 60 -0.10 -7.16 -4.25
N GLU A 61 1.02 -7.01 -3.52
CA GLU A 61 1.48 -8.03 -2.57
C GLU A 61 0.53 -8.21 -1.38
N LYS A 62 -0.07 -7.11 -0.91
CA LYS A 62 -1.06 -7.10 0.18
C LYS A 62 -2.50 -7.32 -0.29
N LEU A 63 -2.73 -7.55 -1.58
CA LEU A 63 -4.04 -7.75 -2.14
C LEU A 63 -4.63 -9.07 -1.63
N ASP A 64 -5.74 -8.95 -0.89
CA ASP A 64 -6.53 -10.07 -0.41
C ASP A 64 -7.86 -10.13 -1.15
N LEU A 65 -8.14 -11.27 -1.76
CA LEU A 65 -9.33 -11.50 -2.58
C LEU A 65 -10.17 -12.62 -1.99
N SER A 66 -11.48 -12.38 -1.92
CA SER A 66 -12.44 -13.30 -1.33
C SER A 66 -13.58 -13.57 -2.30
N ASN A 67 -13.88 -14.84 -2.55
CA ASN A 67 -15.03 -15.28 -3.35
C ASN A 67 -16.34 -14.67 -2.83
N TYR A 68 -16.50 -14.60 -1.50
CA TYR A 68 -17.68 -13.99 -0.88
C TYR A 68 -17.79 -12.50 -1.22
N GLN A 69 -16.70 -11.75 -1.06
CA GLN A 69 -16.69 -10.31 -1.34
C GLN A 69 -16.89 -10.02 -2.84
N PHE A 70 -16.34 -10.87 -3.70
CA PHE A 70 -16.55 -10.77 -5.14
C PHE A 70 -18.02 -11.00 -5.52
N LYS A 71 -18.65 -12.05 -4.99
CA LYS A 71 -20.07 -12.29 -5.16
C LYS A 71 -20.91 -11.09 -4.70
N GLN A 72 -20.60 -10.53 -3.52
CA GLN A 72 -21.30 -9.35 -3.00
C GLN A 72 -21.14 -8.15 -3.93
N HIS A 73 -19.94 -7.93 -4.49
CA HIS A 73 -19.69 -6.87 -5.45
C HIS A 73 -20.58 -7.01 -6.70
N LEU A 74 -20.72 -8.21 -7.25
CA LEU A 74 -21.60 -8.48 -8.39
C LEU A 74 -23.07 -8.19 -8.07
N VAL A 75 -23.53 -8.60 -6.87
CA VAL A 75 -24.90 -8.29 -6.41
C VAL A 75 -25.12 -6.77 -6.33
N GLN A 76 -24.17 -6.03 -5.76
CA GLN A 76 -24.24 -4.56 -5.64
C GLN A 76 -24.28 -3.86 -7.01
N ARG A 77 -23.68 -4.47 -8.02
CA ARG A 77 -23.70 -4.03 -9.43
C ARG A 77 -24.97 -4.41 -10.19
N GLY A 78 -25.89 -5.15 -9.57
CA GLY A 78 -27.10 -5.67 -10.23
C GLY A 78 -26.85 -6.92 -11.09
N MET A 79 -25.64 -7.48 -11.08
CA MET A 79 -25.23 -8.65 -11.86
C MET A 79 -25.65 -9.95 -11.16
N THR A 80 -26.96 -10.10 -10.96
CA THR A 80 -27.53 -11.16 -10.10
C THR A 80 -27.32 -12.56 -10.67
N ASN A 81 -27.29 -12.70 -12.00
CA ASN A 81 -27.05 -13.99 -12.65
C ASN A 81 -25.58 -14.39 -12.51
N GLU A 82 -24.66 -13.47 -12.79
CA GLU A 82 -23.23 -13.63 -12.62
C GLU A 82 -22.88 -13.94 -11.16
N ALA A 83 -23.53 -13.29 -10.19
CA ALA A 83 -23.34 -13.55 -8.77
C ALA A 83 -23.74 -14.98 -8.34
N LYS A 84 -24.68 -15.62 -9.05
CA LYS A 84 -25.02 -17.04 -8.80
C LYS A 84 -23.96 -17.95 -9.42
N ILE A 85 -23.49 -17.62 -10.63
CA ILE A 85 -22.50 -18.40 -11.35
C ILE A 85 -21.12 -18.28 -10.70
N SER A 86 -20.79 -17.15 -10.07
CA SER A 86 -19.51 -16.89 -9.42
C SER A 86 -19.21 -17.84 -8.26
N GLU A 87 -20.21 -18.57 -7.75
CA GLU A 87 -20.00 -19.63 -6.75
C GLU A 87 -19.20 -20.83 -7.30
N GLN A 88 -19.15 -20.98 -8.62
CA GLN A 88 -18.48 -22.09 -9.30
C GLN A 88 -17.00 -21.80 -9.61
N VAL A 89 -16.53 -20.58 -9.35
CA VAL A 89 -15.16 -20.14 -9.63
C VAL A 89 -14.46 -19.79 -8.33
N ASP A 90 -13.20 -20.20 -8.24
CA ASP A 90 -12.31 -19.77 -7.17
C ASP A 90 -11.36 -18.67 -7.66
N ILE A 91 -11.58 -17.43 -7.20
CA ILE A 91 -10.73 -16.28 -7.52
C ILE A 91 -9.55 -16.12 -6.54
N THR A 92 -9.52 -16.86 -5.43
CA THR A 92 -8.46 -16.75 -4.42
C THR A 92 -7.04 -17.01 -4.96
N PRO A 93 -6.83 -17.87 -5.99
CA PRO A 93 -5.49 -18.09 -6.56
C PRO A 93 -5.01 -16.97 -7.47
N TYR A 94 -5.78 -15.89 -7.69
CA TYR A 94 -5.46 -14.85 -8.68
C TYR A 94 -4.04 -14.29 -8.53
N LYS A 95 -3.56 -14.08 -7.30
CA LYS A 95 -2.20 -13.59 -7.05
C LYS A 95 -1.13 -14.56 -7.58
N ALA A 96 -1.33 -15.87 -7.39
CA ALA A 96 -0.38 -16.90 -7.81
C ALA A 96 -0.56 -17.32 -9.29
N SER A 97 -1.76 -17.16 -9.84
CA SER A 97 -2.12 -17.67 -11.18
C SER A 97 -3.16 -16.77 -11.86
N PRO A 98 -2.81 -15.49 -12.15
CA PRO A 98 -3.78 -14.51 -12.65
C PRO A 98 -4.38 -14.94 -13.99
N LYS A 99 -3.56 -15.44 -14.93
CA LYS A 99 -4.03 -15.92 -16.23
C LYS A 99 -5.07 -17.03 -16.12
N LYS A 100 -4.91 -17.95 -15.16
CA LYS A 100 -5.84 -19.06 -14.97
C LYS A 100 -7.21 -18.53 -14.54
N VAL A 101 -7.23 -17.67 -13.53
CA VAL A 101 -8.46 -17.07 -13.02
C VAL A 101 -9.14 -16.22 -14.09
N LEU A 102 -8.39 -15.37 -14.80
CA LEU A 102 -8.94 -14.54 -15.87
C LEU A 102 -9.56 -15.37 -17.00
N ASN A 103 -8.90 -16.45 -17.44
CA ASN A 103 -9.43 -17.34 -18.48
C ASN A 103 -10.70 -18.07 -18.03
N GLU A 104 -10.78 -18.47 -16.76
CA GLU A 104 -11.97 -19.14 -16.21
C GLU A 104 -13.17 -18.19 -16.15
N LEU A 105 -12.95 -16.94 -15.75
CA LEU A 105 -13.97 -15.90 -15.75
C LEU A 105 -14.40 -15.53 -17.17
N GLU A 106 -13.46 -15.41 -18.10
CA GLU A 106 -13.75 -15.15 -19.52
C GLU A 106 -14.57 -16.28 -20.14
N PHE A 107 -14.24 -17.53 -19.82
CA PHE A 107 -14.99 -18.72 -20.28
C PHE A 107 -16.45 -18.70 -19.82
N ILE A 108 -16.71 -18.20 -18.61
CA ILE A 108 -18.07 -17.98 -18.11
C ILE A 108 -18.76 -16.85 -18.85
N GLY A 109 -18.03 -15.76 -19.10
CA GLY A 109 -18.49 -14.68 -19.96
C GLY A 109 -17.77 -13.36 -19.70
N MET A 110 -17.78 -12.49 -20.71
CA MET A 110 -17.13 -11.18 -20.62
C MET A 110 -17.64 -10.30 -19.48
N SER A 111 -18.95 -10.34 -19.17
CA SER A 111 -19.49 -9.60 -18.02
C SER A 111 -18.88 -10.06 -16.69
N MET A 112 -18.63 -11.36 -16.54
CA MET A 112 -17.99 -11.95 -15.37
C MET A 112 -16.54 -11.46 -15.22
N LEU A 113 -15.78 -11.45 -16.32
CA LEU A 113 -14.42 -10.94 -16.36
C LEU A 113 -14.35 -9.44 -16.04
N GLU A 114 -15.21 -8.63 -16.66
CA GLU A 114 -15.26 -7.19 -16.41
C GLU A 114 -15.60 -6.88 -14.95
N GLY A 115 -16.60 -7.56 -14.37
CA GLY A 115 -16.95 -7.41 -12.97
C GLY A 115 -15.81 -7.80 -12.02
N PHE A 116 -15.01 -8.81 -12.40
CA PHE A 116 -13.82 -9.19 -11.62
C PHE A 116 -12.71 -8.15 -11.70
N LEU A 117 -12.41 -7.62 -12.89
CA LEU A 117 -11.38 -6.60 -13.07
C LEU A 117 -11.73 -5.31 -12.31
N GLU A 118 -13.00 -4.90 -12.33
CA GLU A 118 -13.49 -3.79 -11.52
C GLU A 118 -13.33 -4.08 -10.01
N PHE A 119 -13.74 -5.27 -9.55
CA PHE A 119 -13.57 -5.69 -8.17
C PHE A 119 -12.11 -5.64 -7.71
N VAL A 120 -11.19 -6.18 -8.52
CA VAL A 120 -9.74 -6.15 -8.23
C VAL A 120 -9.22 -4.70 -8.21
N GLY A 121 -9.65 -3.86 -9.15
CA GLY A 121 -9.30 -2.43 -9.18
C GLY A 121 -9.69 -1.71 -7.89
N ILE A 122 -10.94 -1.86 -7.46
CA ILE A 122 -11.44 -1.27 -6.20
C ILE A 122 -10.66 -1.79 -4.99
N LYS A 123 -10.34 -3.09 -4.97
CA LYS A 123 -9.56 -3.68 -3.86
C LYS A 123 -8.15 -3.12 -3.83
N LEU A 124 -7.50 -2.99 -4.99
CA LEU A 124 -6.17 -2.44 -5.11
C LEU A 124 -6.13 -0.97 -4.68
N ASP A 125 -7.06 -0.15 -5.17
CA ASP A 125 -7.19 1.27 -4.80
C ASP A 125 -7.36 1.40 -3.28
N GLY A 126 -8.20 0.57 -2.68
CA GLY A 126 -8.39 0.55 -1.22
C GLY A 126 -7.11 0.16 -0.45
N VAL A 127 -6.27 -0.73 -0.99
CA VAL A 127 -4.96 -1.04 -0.37
C VAL A 127 -3.99 0.12 -0.51
N VAL A 128 -3.94 0.76 -1.68
CA VAL A 128 -3.11 1.94 -1.96
C VAL A 128 -3.50 3.11 -1.06
N ASP A 129 -4.78 3.44 -0.96
CA ASP A 129 -5.29 4.51 -0.09
C ASP A 129 -4.92 4.24 1.38
N ARG A 130 -5.05 2.99 1.85
CA ARG A 130 -4.61 2.60 3.20
C ARG A 130 -3.12 2.79 3.39
N TYR A 131 -2.30 2.48 2.39
CA TYR A 131 -0.86 2.70 2.44
C TYR A 131 -0.55 4.20 2.57
N GLU A 132 -1.10 5.05 1.69
CA GLU A 132 -0.89 6.51 1.70
C GLU A 132 -1.41 7.23 2.96
N SER A 133 -2.44 6.67 3.59
CA SER A 133 -3.01 7.23 4.81
C SER A 133 -2.11 7.05 6.03
N LYS A 134 -1.17 6.10 5.99
CA LYS A 134 -0.31 5.73 7.11
C LYS A 134 0.98 6.54 7.14
N LEU A 135 1.61 6.52 8.30
CA LEU A 135 2.98 6.95 8.47
C LEU A 135 3.91 5.74 8.28
N HIS A 136 5.07 5.97 7.71
CA HIS A 136 6.04 4.96 7.35
C HIS A 136 7.39 5.29 7.98
N VAL A 137 8.17 4.26 8.31
CA VAL A 137 9.56 4.44 8.72
C VAL A 137 10.47 4.27 7.50
N ILE A 138 11.12 5.36 7.11
CA ILE A 138 12.02 5.40 5.97
C ILE A 138 13.44 5.66 6.45
N GLU A 139 14.35 4.75 6.11
CA GLU A 139 15.78 4.98 6.24
C GLU A 139 16.30 5.57 4.92
N THR A 140 17.10 6.62 5.01
CA THR A 140 17.75 7.23 3.85
C THR A 140 19.26 7.24 4.08
N GLU A 141 19.99 6.59 3.18
CA GLU A 141 21.45 6.51 3.23
C GLU A 141 22.07 7.31 2.08
N ASP A 142 23.05 8.16 2.39
CA ASP A 142 23.83 8.83 1.36
C ASP A 142 24.92 7.91 0.81
N VAL A 143 24.87 7.66 -0.51
CA VAL A 143 25.73 6.68 -1.19
C VAL A 143 27.22 7.05 -1.16
N GLN A 144 27.57 8.32 -0.97
CA GLN A 144 28.96 8.78 -1.00
C GLN A 144 29.59 8.77 0.39
N THR A 145 28.82 9.15 1.40
CA THR A 145 29.31 9.32 2.77
C THR A 145 28.97 8.14 3.68
N GLY A 146 28.03 7.28 3.27
CA GLY A 146 27.46 6.22 4.12
C GLY A 146 26.62 6.76 5.28
N ALA A 147 26.36 8.07 5.33
CA ALA A 147 25.57 8.68 6.40
C ALA A 147 24.11 8.29 6.23
N SER A 148 23.53 7.66 7.26
CA SER A 148 22.12 7.28 7.29
C SER A 148 21.30 8.20 8.18
N GLN A 149 20.02 8.34 7.82
CA GLN A 149 19.01 9.07 8.56
C GLN A 149 17.74 8.23 8.61
N VAL A 150 17.12 8.14 9.77
CA VAL A 150 15.89 7.36 9.97
C VAL A 150 14.77 8.32 10.34
N ARG A 151 13.69 8.35 9.57
CA ARG A 151 12.56 9.25 9.81
C ARG A 151 11.22 8.54 9.71
N ILE A 152 10.24 9.12 10.38
CA ILE A 152 8.83 8.84 10.15
C ILE A 152 8.35 9.82 9.07
N SER A 153 7.74 9.29 8.03
CA SER A 153 7.35 10.04 6.85
C SER A 153 5.97 9.62 6.35
N LYS A 154 5.30 10.53 5.66
CA LYS A 154 4.05 10.28 4.95
C LYS A 154 4.31 10.26 3.45
N LEU A 155 3.79 9.26 2.75
CA LEU A 155 3.81 9.22 1.30
C LEU A 155 2.50 9.79 0.75
N THR A 156 2.60 10.77 -0.15
CA THR A 156 1.43 11.38 -0.79
C THR A 156 0.96 10.56 -1.99
N LYS A 157 -0.25 10.88 -2.48
CA LYS A 157 -0.83 10.31 -3.72
C LYS A 157 0.13 10.46 -4.91
N ASP A 158 0.74 11.63 -5.02
CA ASP A 158 1.65 11.99 -6.11
C ASP A 158 3.06 11.40 -5.94
N GLY A 159 3.33 10.65 -4.88
CA GLY A 159 4.64 10.01 -4.65
C GLY A 159 5.65 10.91 -3.93
N ASP A 160 5.26 12.08 -3.44
CA ASP A 160 6.11 12.89 -2.57
C ASP A 160 6.19 12.31 -1.17
N LEU A 161 7.41 12.32 -0.61
CA LEU A 161 7.69 11.87 0.74
C LEU A 161 7.85 13.08 1.67
N ILE A 162 6.95 13.20 2.64
CA ILE A 162 6.93 14.29 3.61
C ILE A 162 7.44 13.75 4.94
N ASN A 163 8.60 14.24 5.40
CA ASN A 163 9.13 13.88 6.71
C ASN A 163 8.30 14.55 7.80
N VAL A 164 7.76 13.78 8.74
CA VAL A 164 6.96 14.28 9.87
C VAL A 164 7.69 14.18 11.21
N SER A 165 8.89 13.58 11.22
CA SER A 165 9.77 13.55 12.38
C SER A 165 11.15 14.13 12.07
N PRO A 166 11.91 14.58 13.10
CA PRO A 166 13.35 14.73 12.97
C PRO A 166 14.03 13.37 12.70
N ASP A 167 15.32 13.41 12.42
CA ASP A 167 16.14 12.19 12.30
C ASP A 167 16.25 11.49 13.66
N LEU A 168 15.75 10.26 13.72
CA LEU A 168 15.66 9.42 14.91
C LEU A 168 16.89 8.53 15.09
N LYS A 169 17.83 8.53 14.13
CA LYS A 169 19.11 7.77 14.12
C LYS A 169 19.00 6.25 14.13
N HIS A 170 17.96 5.69 14.75
CA HIS A 170 17.80 4.26 14.96
C HIS A 170 16.45 3.79 14.46
N LEU A 171 16.48 2.73 13.63
CA LEU A 171 15.29 2.10 13.07
C LEU A 171 14.31 1.64 14.14
N GLU A 172 14.82 1.00 15.19
CA GLU A 172 14.00 0.46 16.28
C GLU A 172 13.24 1.55 17.03
N LEU A 173 13.90 2.67 17.32
CA LEU A 173 13.27 3.81 17.97
C LEU A 173 12.16 4.42 17.09
N ALA A 174 12.37 4.48 15.78
CA ALA A 174 11.36 4.96 14.84
C ALA A 174 10.13 4.06 14.80
N LYS A 175 10.34 2.73 14.76
CA LYS A 175 9.26 1.73 14.81
C LYS A 175 8.46 1.82 16.11
N GLN A 176 9.13 1.89 17.26
CA GLN A 176 8.47 2.02 18.57
C GLN A 176 7.63 3.29 18.68
N ARG A 177 8.15 4.43 18.19
CA ARG A 177 7.40 5.71 18.20
C ARG A 177 6.18 5.67 17.30
N LEU A 178 6.30 5.05 16.13
CA LEU A 178 5.19 4.88 15.20
C LEU A 178 4.10 3.98 15.82
N GLU A 179 4.50 2.86 16.43
CA GLU A 179 3.57 1.95 17.10
C GLU A 179 2.85 2.61 18.29
N GLU A 180 3.56 3.41 19.10
CA GLU A 180 2.95 4.16 20.19
C GLU A 180 1.94 5.21 19.66
N PHE A 181 2.27 5.88 18.56
CA PHE A 181 1.37 6.82 17.91
C PHE A 181 0.10 6.11 17.41
N ASP A 182 0.24 4.99 16.69
CA ASP A 182 -0.88 4.22 16.16
C ASP A 182 -1.80 3.71 17.29
N ARG A 183 -1.21 3.20 18.39
CA ARG A 183 -1.98 2.77 19.56
C ARG A 183 -2.80 3.92 20.15
N LYS A 184 -2.19 5.09 20.32
CA LYS A 184 -2.90 6.29 20.85
C LYS A 184 -4.02 6.76 19.92
N GLN A 185 -3.86 6.65 18.60
CA GLN A 185 -4.93 6.98 17.66
C GLN A 185 -6.10 6.00 17.79
N GLN A 186 -5.82 4.70 17.86
CA GLN A 186 -6.86 3.68 18.03
C GLN A 186 -7.63 3.83 19.35
N GLU A 187 -6.93 4.16 20.44
CA GLU A 187 -7.56 4.44 21.74
C GLU A 187 -8.51 5.64 21.65
N ARG A 188 -8.08 6.74 21.02
CA ARG A 188 -8.91 7.94 20.81
C ARG A 188 -10.14 7.66 19.97
N GLU A 189 -10.01 6.91 18.88
CA GLU A 189 -11.14 6.54 18.04
C GLU A 189 -12.17 5.70 18.80
N LYS A 190 -11.71 4.75 19.64
CA LYS A 190 -12.59 3.93 20.48
C LYS A 190 -13.32 4.80 21.52
N SER A 191 -12.61 5.69 22.19
CA SER A 191 -13.21 6.62 23.17
C SER A 191 -14.23 7.55 22.52
N ASN A 192 -13.94 8.11 21.34
CA ASN A 192 -14.88 8.97 20.62
C ASN A 192 -16.14 8.21 20.19
N LYS A 193 -16.02 6.98 19.68
CA LYS A 193 -17.18 6.15 19.31
C LYS A 193 -18.05 5.80 20.52
N GLN A 194 -17.44 5.53 21.68
CA GLN A 194 -18.17 5.29 22.93
C GLN A 194 -18.88 6.54 23.44
N GLY A 195 -18.24 7.71 23.34
CA GLY A 195 -18.86 9.00 23.67
C GLY A 195 -20.09 9.31 22.83
N MET A 196 -19.99 9.15 21.50
CA MET A 196 -21.12 9.36 20.58
C MET A 196 -22.27 8.38 20.84
N ALA A 197 -21.98 7.10 21.11
CA ALA A 197 -23.02 6.11 21.42
C ALA A 197 -23.74 6.37 22.76
N LEU A 198 -23.06 7.01 23.72
CA LEU A 198 -23.66 7.44 25.00
C LEU A 198 -24.53 8.69 24.83
N GLU A 199 -24.14 9.63 23.97
CA GLU A 199 -24.95 10.79 23.61
C GLU A 199 -26.20 10.39 22.83
N GLU A 200 -26.09 9.49 21.85
CA GLU A 200 -27.26 8.97 21.12
C GLU A 200 -28.26 8.31 22.07
N LYS A 201 -27.82 7.47 23.02
CA LYS A 201 -28.72 6.87 24.01
C LYS A 201 -29.43 7.90 24.90
N LYS A 202 -28.73 8.95 25.35
CA LYS A 202 -29.35 10.01 26.15
C LYS A 202 -30.42 10.78 25.38
N VAL A 203 -30.17 11.05 24.09
CA VAL A 203 -31.16 11.75 23.23
C VAL A 203 -32.43 10.90 23.06
N TRP A 204 -32.29 9.58 22.95
CA TRP A 204 -33.45 8.68 22.90
C TRP A 204 -34.18 8.58 24.25
N ASP A 205 -33.46 8.50 25.37
CA ASP A 205 -34.05 8.39 26.71
C ASP A 205 -34.70 9.71 27.20
N GLU A 206 -34.34 10.87 26.62
CA GLU A 206 -34.94 12.19 26.93
C GLU A 206 -36.09 12.57 25.97
N SER A 207 -36.41 11.71 25.00
CA SER A 207 -37.49 11.95 24.00
C SER A 207 -38.80 11.20 24.30
N ASP A 208 -38.85 10.42 25.38
CA ASP A 208 -40.03 9.72 25.93
C ASP A 208 -40.57 10.41 27.19
#